data_AF-A0A2I0JGK4-F1
#
_entry.id   AF-A0A2I0JGK4-F1
#
_cell.length_a   1.000
_cell.length_b   1.000
_cell.length_c   1.000
_cell.angle_alpha   90.00
_cell.angle_beta   90.00
_cell.angle_gamma   90.00
#
_symmetry.space_group_name_H-M   'P 1'
#
loop_
_entity.id
_entity.type
_entity.pdbx_description
1 polymer ?
#
loop_
_entity_poly.entity_id
_entity_poly.type
_entity_poly.pdbx_seq_one_letter_code
_entity_poly.pdbx_strand_id
1 'polypeptide(L)'
;MALQRSMHLAKFVAEMVTSFTLSLAVLKTVDFSDPEQLNPKRIMHFRMLFESIFEHPESLIWNVFSRIAVVPELEPLRYGIEFFIKEYVLRSNEGFAAKFKVMKKALNNVEGVLM
;
A
#
# COMPACT_ATOMS: atom_id res chain seq x y z
N MET A 1 19.20 -6.19 14.36
CA MET A 1 19.00 -7.44 13.59
C MET A 1 17.54 -7.65 13.12
N ALA A 2 16.51 -7.56 13.97
CA ALA A 2 15.12 -7.79 13.52
C ALA A 2 14.57 -6.72 12.56
N LEU A 3 14.95 -5.44 12.74
CA LEU A 3 14.48 -4.33 11.90
C LEU A 3 14.99 -4.43 10.46
N GLN A 4 16.28 -4.72 10.26
CA GLN A 4 16.86 -4.89 8.91
C GLN A 4 16.18 -6.02 8.13
N ARG A 5 15.89 -7.15 8.77
CA ARG A 5 15.15 -8.25 8.12
C ARG A 5 13.73 -7.81 7.73
N SER A 6 13.04 -7.11 8.63
CA SER A 6 11.71 -6.57 8.33
C SER A 6 11.74 -5.57 7.17
N MET A 7 12.76 -4.71 7.12
CA MET A 7 12.97 -3.75 6.04
C MET A 7 13.25 -4.43 4.71
N HIS A 8 14.15 -5.44 4.68
CA HIS A 8 14.43 -6.19 3.45
C HIS A 8 13.19 -6.92 2.94
N LEU A 9 12.41 -7.52 3.84
CA LEU A 9 11.15 -8.16 3.46
C LEU A 9 10.15 -7.14 2.89
N ALA A 10 9.97 -5.99 3.54
CA ALA A 10 9.09 -4.94 3.06
C ALA A 10 9.49 -4.46 1.65
N LYS A 11 10.78 -4.19 1.43
CA LYS A 11 11.31 -3.79 0.11
C LYS A 11 11.15 -4.86 -0.95
N PHE A 12 11.41 -6.12 -0.60
CA PHE A 12 11.23 -7.25 -1.50
C PHE A 12 9.76 -7.42 -1.90
N VAL A 13 8.83 -7.34 -0.95
CA VAL A 13 7.39 -7.41 -1.25
C VAL A 13 6.94 -6.21 -2.08
N ALA A 14 7.46 -5.00 -1.81
CA ALA A 14 7.20 -3.83 -2.64
C ALA A 14 7.61 -4.08 -4.09
N GLU A 15 8.81 -4.61 -4.32
CA GLU A 15 9.31 -4.98 -5.66
C GLU A 15 8.43 -6.05 -6.33
N MET A 16 7.98 -7.07 -5.59
CA MET A 16 7.07 -8.08 -6.14
C MET A 16 5.71 -7.49 -6.56
N VAL A 17 5.21 -6.51 -5.80
CA VAL A 17 3.95 -5.83 -6.11
C VAL A 17 4.11 -4.88 -7.30
N THR A 18 5.19 -4.10 -7.35
CA THR A 18 5.45 -3.13 -8.43
C THR A 18 5.85 -3.81 -9.74
N SER A 19 6.52 -4.98 -9.68
CA SER A 19 6.76 -5.85 -10.84
C SER A 19 5.55 -6.70 -11.25
N PHE A 20 4.44 -6.58 -10.52
CA PHE A 20 3.21 -7.34 -10.75
C PHE A 20 3.35 -8.86 -10.63
N THR A 21 4.42 -9.34 -10.00
CA THR A 21 4.62 -10.75 -9.62
C THR A 21 3.70 -11.16 -8.48
N LEU A 22 3.28 -10.19 -7.64
CA LEU A 22 2.37 -10.39 -6.52
C LEU A 22 1.25 -9.36 -6.56
N SER A 23 0.00 -9.80 -6.43
CA SER A 23 -1.13 -8.88 -6.31
C SER A 23 -1.15 -8.21 -4.94
N LEU A 24 -1.46 -6.91 -4.88
CA LEU A 24 -1.69 -6.19 -3.63
C LEU A 24 -2.82 -6.81 -2.79
N ALA A 25 -3.73 -7.56 -3.42
CA ALA A 25 -4.82 -8.29 -2.77
C ALA A 25 -4.36 -9.30 -1.70
N VAL A 26 -3.10 -9.75 -1.73
CA VAL A 26 -2.56 -10.63 -0.69
C VAL A 26 -2.57 -9.99 0.70
N LEU A 27 -2.61 -8.65 0.76
CA LEU A 27 -2.71 -7.91 2.01
C LEU A 27 -4.11 -7.94 2.64
N LYS A 28 -5.12 -8.55 2.00
CA LYS A 28 -6.49 -8.66 2.55
C LYS A 28 -6.58 -9.39 3.90
N THR A 29 -5.53 -10.11 4.29
CA THR A 29 -5.42 -10.79 5.58
C THR A 29 -4.98 -9.86 6.71
N VAL A 30 -4.62 -8.63 6.40
CA VAL A 30 -4.21 -7.60 7.35
C VAL A 30 -5.33 -6.58 7.46
N ASP A 31 -5.88 -6.42 8.66
CA ASP A 31 -6.75 -5.30 8.96
C ASP A 31 -5.91 -4.06 9.26
N PHE A 32 -5.86 -3.15 8.31
CA PHE A 32 -5.13 -1.88 8.40
C PHE A 32 -5.89 -0.78 9.16
N SER A 33 -7.12 -1.06 9.59
CA SER A 33 -7.94 -0.16 10.41
C SER A 33 -8.05 -0.62 11.88
N ASP A 34 -7.69 -1.86 12.18
CA ASP A 34 -7.76 -2.43 13.52
C ASP A 34 -6.51 -2.07 14.38
N PRO A 35 -6.65 -1.21 15.41
CA PRO A 35 -5.54 -0.82 16.26
C PRO A 35 -4.99 -1.98 17.11
N GLU A 36 -5.77 -3.02 17.42
CA GLU A 36 -5.29 -4.17 18.18
C GLU A 36 -4.31 -5.02 17.34
N GLN A 37 -4.50 -5.02 16.03
CA GLN A 37 -3.61 -5.68 15.08
C GLN A 37 -2.40 -4.82 14.70
N LEU A 38 -2.46 -3.49 14.81
CA LEU A 38 -1.40 -2.57 14.41
C LEU A 38 -0.44 -2.21 15.55
N ASN A 39 0.30 -3.21 16.05
CA ASN A 39 1.41 -2.93 16.96
C ASN A 39 2.56 -2.15 16.27
N PRO A 40 3.47 -1.49 17.02
CA PRO A 40 4.54 -0.67 16.45
C PRO A 40 5.43 -1.39 15.42
N LYS A 41 5.65 -2.70 15.58
CA LYS A 41 6.46 -3.49 14.64
C LYS A 41 5.74 -3.69 13.30
N ARG A 42 4.43 -3.98 13.32
CA ARG A 42 3.60 -4.11 12.12
C ARG A 42 3.45 -2.77 11.42
N ILE A 43 3.19 -1.70 12.16
CA ILE A 43 3.16 -0.33 11.62
C ILE A 43 4.47 -0.03 10.88
N MET A 44 5.62 -0.23 11.52
CA MET A 44 6.90 0.05 10.89
C MET A 44 7.13 -0.80 9.63
N HIS A 45 6.78 -2.09 9.65
CA HIS A 45 6.91 -2.97 8.49
C HIS A 45 6.09 -2.50 7.29
N PHE A 46 4.80 -2.27 7.47
CA PHE A 46 3.92 -1.85 6.39
C PHE A 46 4.16 -0.40 5.96
N ARG A 47 4.63 0.46 6.87
CA ARG A 47 5.10 1.79 6.51
C ARG A 47 6.26 1.70 5.50
N MET A 48 7.30 0.92 5.80
CA MET A 48 8.42 0.72 4.87
C MET A 48 7.98 0.12 3.54
N LEU A 49 7.00 -0.80 3.54
CA LEU A 49 6.42 -1.37 2.32
C LEU A 49 5.81 -0.27 1.45
N PHE A 50 4.91 0.54 2.01
CA PHE A 50 4.22 1.59 1.24
C PHE A 50 5.14 2.74 0.83
N GLU A 51 6.09 3.12 1.69
CA GLU A 51 7.14 4.10 1.33
C GLU A 51 7.94 3.59 0.12
N SER A 52 8.36 2.32 0.10
CA SER A 52 9.07 1.75 -1.06
C SER A 52 8.21 1.63 -2.32
N ILE A 53 6.91 1.40 -2.20
CA ILE A 53 6.00 1.50 -3.36
C ILE A 53 5.94 2.95 -3.86
N PHE A 54 5.90 3.94 -2.96
CA PHE A 54 5.80 5.36 -3.30
C PHE A 54 7.08 5.98 -3.86
N GLU A 55 8.23 5.32 -3.69
CA GLU A 55 9.48 5.67 -4.38
C GLU A 55 9.40 5.50 -5.91
N HIS A 56 8.37 4.83 -6.44
CA HIS A 56 8.18 4.59 -7.86
C HIS A 56 7.41 5.72 -8.58
N PRO A 57 7.46 5.80 -9.93
CA PRO A 57 6.68 6.76 -10.71
C PRO A 57 5.16 6.66 -10.47
N GLU A 58 4.45 7.79 -10.63
CA GLU A 58 2.99 7.85 -10.36
C GLU A 58 2.17 6.89 -11.23
N SER A 59 2.60 6.67 -12.47
CA SER A 59 1.98 5.70 -13.38
C SER A 59 2.03 4.28 -12.83
N LEU A 60 3.15 3.88 -12.22
CA LEU A 60 3.28 2.55 -11.65
C LEU A 60 2.43 2.40 -10.38
N ILE A 61 2.42 3.42 -9.53
CA ILE A 61 1.53 3.49 -8.36
C ILE A 61 0.07 3.34 -8.80
N TRP A 62 -0.36 4.11 -9.81
CA TRP A 62 -1.70 3.99 -10.37
C TRP A 62 -2.04 2.54 -10.78
N ASN A 63 -1.14 1.89 -11.52
CA ASN A 63 -1.34 0.53 -12.00
C ASN A 63 -1.37 -0.51 -10.87
N VAL A 64 -0.57 -0.34 -9.82
CA VAL A 64 -0.57 -1.22 -8.64
C VAL A 64 -1.91 -1.17 -7.92
N PHE A 65 -2.41 0.04 -7.63
CA PHE A 65 -3.60 0.21 -6.79
C PHE A 65 -4.92 0.05 -7.54
N SER A 66 -4.98 0.38 -8.83
CA SER A 66 -6.20 0.20 -9.65
C SER A 66 -6.59 -1.27 -9.84
N ARG A 67 -5.63 -2.21 -9.77
CA ARG A 67 -5.90 -3.65 -9.86
C ARG A 67 -6.80 -4.21 -8.77
N ILE A 68 -6.87 -3.55 -7.62
CA ILE A 68 -7.76 -3.95 -6.51
C ILE A 68 -9.04 -3.10 -6.44
N ALA A 69 -9.18 -2.08 -7.30
CA ALA A 69 -10.31 -1.15 -7.28
C ALA A 69 -11.64 -1.81 -7.68
N VAL A 70 -11.60 -2.72 -8.66
CA VAL A 70 -12.81 -3.32 -9.25
C VAL A 70 -13.31 -4.56 -8.51
N VAL A 71 -12.56 -5.08 -7.54
CA VAL A 71 -12.92 -6.31 -6.81
C VAL A 71 -13.74 -5.92 -5.57
N PRO A 72 -15.06 -6.20 -5.50
CA PRO A 72 -15.90 -5.76 -4.39
C PRO A 72 -15.42 -6.30 -3.04
N GLU A 73 -14.95 -7.55 -3.00
CA GLU A 73 -14.48 -8.21 -1.77
C GLU A 73 -13.22 -7.58 -1.18
N LEU A 74 -12.52 -6.72 -1.94
CA LEU A 74 -11.34 -5.99 -1.48
C LEU A 74 -11.67 -4.60 -0.95
N GLU A 75 -12.94 -4.19 -0.89
CA GLU A 75 -13.35 -2.90 -0.35
C GLU A 75 -12.78 -2.60 1.06
N PRO A 76 -12.85 -3.54 2.04
CA PRO A 76 -12.25 -3.31 3.36
C PRO A 76 -10.73 -3.08 3.27
N LEU A 77 -10.04 -3.82 2.39
CA LEU A 77 -8.62 -3.65 2.15
C LEU A 77 -8.31 -2.26 1.58
N ARG A 78 -9.10 -1.77 0.62
CA ARG A 78 -8.91 -0.43 0.03
C ARG A 78 -9.04 0.66 1.07
N TYR A 79 -10.09 0.62 1.89
CA TYR A 79 -10.28 1.59 2.97
C TYR A 79 -9.17 1.51 4.02
N GLY A 80 -8.78 0.29 4.41
CA GLY A 80 -7.69 0.08 5.34
C GLY A 80 -6.36 0.64 4.84
N ILE A 81 -6.02 0.41 3.57
CA ILE A 81 -4.81 0.96 2.94
C ILE A 81 -4.84 2.49 2.93
N GLU A 82 -5.97 3.10 2.52
CA GLU A 82 -6.11 4.56 2.51
C GLU A 82 -5.89 5.14 3.91
N PHE A 83 -6.55 4.56 4.92
CA PHE A 83 -6.42 4.97 6.32
C PHE A 83 -4.97 4.85 6.80
N PHE A 84 -4.36 3.66 6.61
CA PHE A 84 -3.02 3.38 7.12
C PHE A 84 -1.96 4.30 6.51
N ILE A 85 -2.01 4.52 5.19
CA ILE A 85 -1.05 5.42 4.54
C ILE A 85 -1.24 6.85 5.03
N LYS A 86 -2.48 7.32 5.18
CA LYS A 86 -2.77 8.65 5.70
C LYS A 86 -2.22 8.83 7.13
N GLU A 87 -2.42 7.83 7.98
CA GLU A 87 -2.09 7.92 9.40
C GLU A 87 -0.61 7.66 9.69
N TYR A 88 0.00 6.67 9.05
CA TYR A 88 1.32 6.16 9.44
C TYR A 88 2.43 6.43 8.41
N VAL A 89 2.09 6.76 7.17
CA VAL A 89 3.08 7.12 6.13
C VAL A 89 3.14 8.64 5.98
N LEU A 90 2.03 9.29 5.64
CA LEU A 90 2.02 10.73 5.37
C LEU A 90 2.39 11.59 6.57
N ARG A 91 1.90 11.25 7.78
CA ARG A 91 2.28 11.98 9.01
C ARG A 91 3.78 11.98 9.27
N SER A 92 4.50 11.02 8.68
CA SER A 92 5.92 10.83 8.91
C SER A 92 6.81 11.26 7.75
N ASN A 93 6.24 11.44 6.56
CA ASN A 93 6.91 11.95 5.38
C ASN A 93 5.88 12.61 4.44
N GLU A 94 5.75 13.93 4.54
CA GLU A 94 4.82 14.71 3.72
C GLU A 94 5.20 14.73 2.23
N GLY A 95 6.44 14.36 1.87
CA GLY A 95 6.91 14.28 0.49
C GLY A 95 6.12 13.32 -0.39
N PHE A 96 5.38 12.39 0.21
CA PHE A 96 4.52 11.45 -0.50
C PHE A 96 3.09 11.94 -0.74
N ALA A 97 2.74 13.18 -0.38
CA ALA A 97 1.37 13.69 -0.51
C ALA A 97 0.81 13.64 -1.96
N ALA A 98 1.65 13.93 -2.97
CA ALA A 98 1.25 13.82 -4.37
C ALA A 98 0.96 12.36 -4.76
N LYS A 99 1.85 11.43 -4.39
CA LYS A 99 1.71 9.98 -4.61
C LYS A 99 0.45 9.43 -3.95
N PHE A 100 0.15 9.88 -2.73
CA PHE A 100 -1.06 9.49 -2.02
C PHE A 100 -2.33 9.91 -2.77
N LYS A 101 -2.38 11.11 -3.37
CA LYS A 101 -3.53 11.54 -4.18
C LYS A 101 -3.74 10.63 -5.39
N VAL A 102 -2.65 10.20 -6.06
CA VAL A 102 -2.71 9.26 -7.19
C VAL A 102 -3.21 7.89 -6.74
N MET A 103 -2.62 7.34 -5.67
CA MET A 103 -3.03 6.07 -5.08
C MET A 103 -4.51 6.08 -4.69
N LYS A 104 -4.97 7.13 -4.01
CA LYS A 104 -6.38 7.26 -3.60
C LYS A 104 -7.32 7.29 -4.79
N LYS A 105 -6.98 8.00 -5.87
CA LYS A 105 -7.76 7.97 -7.11
C LYS A 105 -7.76 6.56 -7.72
N ALA A 106 -6.61 5.91 -7.77
CA ALA A 106 -6.48 4.57 -8.32
C ALA A 106 -7.32 3.52 -7.57
N LEU A 107 -7.37 3.58 -6.23
CA LEU A 107 -8.22 2.71 -5.41
C LEU A 107 -9.72 2.86 -5.71
N ASN A 108 -10.15 4.02 -6.21
CA ASN A 108 -11.54 4.31 -6.54
C ASN A 108 -11.81 4.23 -8.06
N ASN A 109 -10.87 3.70 -8.85
CA ASN A 109 -11.02 3.58 -10.29
C ASN A 109 -11.97 2.41 -10.65
N VAL A 110 -13.27 2.70 -10.66
CA VAL A 110 -14.34 1.74 -10.99
C VAL A 110 -14.45 1.46 -12.50
N GLU A 111 -13.84 2.30 -13.34
CA GLU A 111 -13.90 2.19 -14.81
C GLU A 111 -13.02 1.06 -15.39
N GLY A 112 -12.30 0.33 -14.54
CA GLY A 112 -11.42 -0.77 -14.96
C GLY A 112 -10.01 -0.30 -15.34
N VAL A 113 -9.06 -1.23 -15.25
CA VAL A 113 -7.67 -1.00 -15.67
C VAL A 113 -7.68 -0.88 -17.20
N LEU A 114 -7.64 0.33 -17.74
CA LEU A 114 -7.21 0.56 -19.11
C LEU A 114 -5.75 0.09 -19.19
N MET A 115 -5.55 -1.10 -19.77
CA MET A 115 -4.24 -1.65 -20.10
C MET A 115 -3.51 -0.77 -21.10
#